data_AF-A0A3S4HHQ5-F1
#
_entry.id   AF-A0A3S4HHQ5-F1
#
_cell.length_a   1.000
_cell.length_b   1.000
_cell.length_c   1.000
_cell.angle_alpha   90.00
_cell.angle_beta   90.00
_cell.angle_gamma   90.00
#
_symmetry.space_group_name_H-M   'P 1'
#
loop_
_entity.id
_entity.type
_entity.pdbx_description
1 polymer ?
#
loop_
_entity_poly.entity_id
_entity_poly.type
_entity_poly.pdbx_seq_one_letter_code
_entity_poly.pdbx_strand_id
1 'polypeptide(L)' 'MLRSIATVSISGTLPEKLHAIAAAGYQGVEIFENDLLYYTGTPAEIRQLAADLGLKNHAFSTLSRF' A
#
# COMPACT_ATOMS: atom_id res chain seq x y z
N MET A 1 13.96 -12.59 5.38
CA MET A 1 13.83 -11.12 5.35
C MET A 1 12.50 -10.78 4.70
N LEU A 2 11.67 -9.93 5.32
CA LEU A 2 10.40 -9.50 4.75
C LEU A 2 10.66 -8.42 3.69
N ARG A 3 10.22 -8.65 2.45
CA ARG A 3 10.36 -7.65 1.38
C ARG A 3 9.19 -6.68 1.44
N SER A 4 9.47 -5.40 1.66
CA SER A 4 8.51 -4.30 1.67
C SER A 4 8.86 -3.26 0.60
N ILE A 5 7.86 -2.53 0.13
CA ILE A 5 8.01 -1.41 -0.82
C ILE A 5 6.97 -0.33 -0.50
N ALA A 6 7.32 0.94 -0.72
CA ALA A 6 6.42 2.06 -0.53
C ALA A 6 5.56 2.32 -1.78
N THR A 7 4.32 2.74 -1.59
CA THR A 7 3.40 3.08 -2.69
C THR A 7 3.89 4.27 -3.53
N VAL A 8 4.79 5.11 -3.00
CA VAL A 8 5.43 6.21 -3.73
C VAL A 8 6.40 5.73 -4.81
N SER A 9 6.87 4.48 -4.72
CA SER A 9 7.85 3.91 -5.65
C SER A 9 7.25 3.39 -6.94
N ILE A 10 5.92 3.33 -7.04
CA ILE A 10 5.19 2.85 -8.21
C ILE A 10 4.00 3.75 -8.54
N SER A 11 3.68 3.85 -9.83
CA SER A 11 2.56 4.66 -10.34
C SER A 11 1.25 3.86 -10.36
N GLY A 12 0.12 4.57 -10.42
CA GLY A 12 -1.23 3.98 -10.53
C GLY A 12 -2.14 4.37 -9.37
N THR A 13 -3.35 3.82 -9.36
CA THR A 13 -4.28 3.93 -8.23
C THR A 13 -3.85 3.02 -7.08
N LEU A 14 -4.29 3.33 -5.85
CA LEU A 14 -3.91 2.53 -4.68
C LEU A 14 -4.23 1.02 -4.83
N PRO A 15 -5.41 0.60 -5.34
CA PRO A 15 -5.66 -0.82 -5.60
C PRO A 15 -4.71 -1.45 -6.63
N GLU A 16 -4.44 -0.77 -7.75
CA GLU A 16 -3.51 -1.26 -8.78
C GLU A 16 -2.11 -1.44 -8.22
N LYS A 17 -1.65 -0.48 -7.40
CA LYS A 17 -0.36 -0.56 -6.71
C LYS A 17 -0.28 -1.80 -5.81
N LEU A 18 -1.30 -2.05 -4.99
CA LEU A 18 -1.33 -3.21 -4.09
C LEU A 18 -1.29 -4.53 -4.86
N HIS A 19 -2.05 -4.64 -5.95
CA HIS A 19 -2.00 -5.81 -6.83
C HIS A 19 -0.61 -6.01 -7.45
N ALA A 20 0.01 -4.93 -7.95
CA ALA A 20 1.35 -5.00 -8.53
C ALA A 20 2.42 -5.43 -7.50
N ILE A 21 2.34 -4.90 -6.27
CA ILE A 21 3.24 -5.23 -5.16
C ILE A 21 3.13 -6.72 -4.79
N ALA A 22 1.90 -7.21 -4.65
CA ALA A 22 1.63 -8.62 -4.35
C ALA A 22 2.11 -9.54 -5.50
N ALA A 23 1.83 -9.17 -6.75
CA ALA A 23 2.27 -9.92 -7.93
C ALA A 23 3.81 -9.97 -8.08
N ALA A 24 4.50 -8.91 -7.65
CA ALA A 24 5.96 -8.86 -7.58
C ALA A 24 6.55 -9.68 -6.41
N GLY A 25 5.69 -10.29 -5.57
CA GLY A 25 6.10 -11.19 -4.50
C GLY A 25 6.60 -10.46 -3.25
N TYR A 26 6.26 -9.18 -3.07
CA TYR A 26 6.47 -8.48 -1.81
C TYR A 26 5.48 -8.97 -0.75
N GLN A 27 5.88 -8.87 0.52
CA GLN A 27 5.08 -9.31 1.67
C GLN A 27 4.63 -8.14 2.56
N GLY A 28 5.11 -6.93 2.27
CA GLY A 28 4.76 -5.70 2.96
C GLY A 28 4.61 -4.54 2.01
N VAL A 29 3.85 -3.53 2.44
CA VAL A 29 3.65 -2.29 1.72
C VAL A 29 3.62 -1.12 2.69
N GLU A 30 4.28 -0.02 2.35
CA GLU A 30 4.17 1.23 3.09
C GLU A 30 3.24 2.17 2.33
N ILE A 31 2.06 2.43 2.89
CA ILE A 31 1.03 3.27 2.25
C ILE A 31 1.27 4.72 2.66
N PHE A 32 1.44 5.56 1.66
CA PHE A 32 1.61 6.99 1.84
C PHE A 32 0.28 7.73 1.92
N GLU A 33 0.23 8.78 2.73
CA GLU A 33 -0.96 9.62 2.92
C GLU A 33 -1.56 10.13 1.60
N ASN A 34 -0.71 10.51 0.64
CA ASN A 34 -1.15 10.99 -0.66
C ASN A 34 -2.00 9.96 -1.41
N ASP A 35 -1.64 8.67 -1.35
CA ASP A 35 -2.43 7.61 -1.99
C ASP A 35 -3.78 7.39 -1.30
N LEU A 36 -3.88 7.70 -0.01
CA LEU A 36 -5.16 7.68 0.72
C LEU A 36 -6.03 8.89 0.38
N LEU A 37 -5.43 10.08 0.17
CA LEU A 37 -6.18 11.29 -0.20
C LEU A 37 -6.87 11.16 -1.55
N TYR A 38 -6.25 10.46 -2.51
CA TYR A 38 -6.83 10.21 -3.83
C TYR A 38 -7.67 8.94 -3.91
N TYR A 39 -7.67 8.11 -2.86
CA TYR A 39 -8.48 6.91 -2.81
C TYR A 39 -9.93 7.27 -2.45
N THR A 40 -10.88 6.83 -3.28
CA THR A 40 -12.31 7.16 -3.13
C THR A 40 -13.07 6.21 -2.21
N GLY A 41 -12.44 5.12 -1.78
CA GLY A 41 -13.02 4.17 -0.82
C GLY A 41 -12.62 4.47 0.63
N THR A 42 -12.87 3.49 1.49
CA THR A 42 -12.59 3.56 2.93
C THR A 42 -11.23 2.93 3.28
N PRO A 43 -10.54 3.39 4.34
CA PRO A 43 -9.34 2.72 4.84
C PRO A 43 -9.54 1.23 5.18
N ALA A 44 -10.77 0.84 5.54
CA ALA A 44 -11.13 -0.55 5.82
C ALA A 44 -11.07 -1.43 4.56
N GLU A 45 -11.55 -0.93 3.42
CA GLU A 45 -11.48 -1.64 2.12
C GLU A 45 -10.02 -1.87 1.70
N ILE A 46 -9.15 -0.88 1.89
CA ILE A 46 -7.71 -1.04 1.61
C ILE A 46 -7.05 -2.05 2.54
N ARG A 47 -7.39 -2.04 3.82
CA ARG A 47 -6.87 -3.02 4.78
C ARG A 47 -7.32 -4.43 4.42
N GLN A 48 -8.59 -4.60 4.02
CA GLN A 48 -9.11 -5.89 3.57
C GLN A 48 -8.40 -6.35 2.29
N LEU A 49 -8.25 -5.47 1.30
CA LEU A 49 -7.54 -5.76 0.06
C LEU A 49 -6.07 -6.16 0.32
N ALA A 50 -5.36 -5.44 1.19
CA ALA A 50 -4.00 -5.78 1.57
C ALA A 50 -3.92 -7.16 2.24
N ALA A 51 -4.90 -7.50 3.10
CA ALA A 51 -4.98 -8.80 3.74
C ALA A 51 -5.27 -9.92 2.73
N ASP A 52 -6.21 -9.72 1.80
CA ASP A 52 -6.59 -10.67 0.76
C ASP A 52 -5.41 -10.95 -0.20
N LEU A 53 -4.57 -9.95 -0.43
CA LEU A 53 -3.34 -10.07 -1.23
C LEU A 53 -2.14 -10.63 -0.45
N GLY A 54 -2.30 -10.95 0.84
CA GLY A 54 -1.23 -11.49 1.67
C GLY A 54 -0.15 -10.48 2.06
N LEU A 55 -0.42 -9.18 1.99
CA LEU A 55 0.47 -8.09 2.41
C LEU A 55 0.37 -7.90 3.94
N LYS A 56 1.17 -8.70 4.67
CA LYS A 56 1.08 -8.86 6.13
C LYS A 56 1.60 -7.67 6.94
N ASN A 57 2.53 -6.89 6.38
CA ASN A 57 3.12 -5.73 7.04
C ASN A 57 2.75 -4.47 6.26
N HIS A 58 1.56 -3.92 6.55
CA HIS A 58 1.17 -2.61 6.05
C HIS A 58 1.36 -1.56 7.14
N ALA A 59 2.34 -0.68 6.94
CA ALA A 59 2.57 0.47 7.81
C ALA A 59 2.04 1.73 7.12
N PHE A 60 1.31 2.55 7.86
CA PHE A 60 0.90 3.88 7.42
C PHE A 60 2.01 4.85 7.82
N SER A 61 2.62 5.52 6.84
CA SER A 61 3.64 6.53 7.09
C SER A 61 3.10 7.91 6.72
N THR A 62 2.97 8.78 7.71
CA THR A 62 2.73 10.21 7.51
C THR A 62 4.09 10.88 7.36
N LEU A 63 4.45 11.31 6.16
CA LEU A 63 5.69 12.06 5.95
C LEU A 63 5.49 13.54 6.32
N SER A 64 5.29 13.82 7.61
CA SER A 64 5.31 15.19 8.13
C SER A 64 6.75 15.59 8.47
N ARG A 65 7.61 15.71 7.45
CA ARG A 65 8.91 16.40 7.58
C ARG A 65 9.45 16.81 6.21
N PHE A 66 8.96 17.95 5.73
CA PHE A 66 9.80 18.92 5.04
C PHE A 66 10.09 20.05 6.03
#